data_AF-A0A3E4KV30-F1
#
_entry.id   AF-A0A3E4KV30-F1
#
_cell.length_a   1.000
_cell.length_b   1.000
_cell.length_c   1.000
_cell.angle_alpha   90.00
_cell.angle_beta   90.00
_cell.angle_gamma   90.00
#
_symmetry.space_group_name_H-M   'P 1'
#
loop_
_entity.id
_entity.type
_entity.pdbx_description
1 polymer ?
#
loop_
_entity_poly.entity_id
_entity_poly.type
_entity_poly.pdbx_seq_one_letter_code
_entity_poly.pdbx_strand_id
1 'polypeptide(L)' 'MDELLTCSCQMKTDLENSADTFSFFKENYPLSSLTNNLNALSKQELRCACCLMGVALIKMSQKKTIWERLKVKQ' A
#
# COMPACT_ATOMS: atom_id res chain seq x y z
N MET A 1 21.30 -0.15 -5.62
CA MET A 1 20.17 0.37 -6.42
C MET A 1 18.92 0.06 -5.62
N ASP A 2 18.71 0.81 -4.54
CA ASP A 2 17.55 0.74 -3.65
C ASP A 2 17.11 2.18 -3.40
N GLU A 3 16.69 2.86 -4.47
CA GLU A 3 15.81 4.02 -4.34
C GLU A 3 14.41 3.48 -3.98
N LEU A 4 14.35 2.90 -2.78
CA LEU A 4 13.17 2.32 -2.17
C LEU A 4 12.22 3.46 -1.87
N LEU A 5 11.46 3.89 -2.89
CA LEU A 5 10.24 4.68 -2.78
C LEU A 5 10.28 5.63 -1.56
N THR A 6 11.23 6.56 -1.55
CA THR A 6 11.27 7.67 -0.57
C THR A 6 10.26 8.73 -1.00
N CYS A 7 9.02 8.28 -1.12
CA CYS A 7 7.85 9.11 -1.31
C CYS A 7 7.40 9.61 0.06
N SER A 8 7.54 10.92 0.28
CA SER A 8 7.08 11.65 1.47
C SER A 8 5.57 11.95 1.42
N CYS A 9 4.76 10.99 0.93
CA CYS A 9 3.31 11.16 0.85
C CYS A 9 2.67 10.77 2.19
N GLN A 10 1.82 11.63 2.75
CA GLN A 10 1.13 11.37 4.02
C GLN A 10 0.40 10.00 4.03
N MET A 11 -0.18 9.65 2.88
CA MET A 11 -0.90 8.39 2.65
C MET A 11 -0.04 7.13 2.95
N LYS A 12 1.28 7.22 2.71
CA LYS A 12 2.22 6.14 3.04
C LYS A 12 2.28 5.94 4.56
N THR A 13 2.50 7.02 5.30
CA THR A 13 2.57 7.00 6.77
C THR A 13 1.27 6.48 7.37
N ASP A 14 0.14 6.90 6.82
CA ASP A 14 -1.18 6.45 7.28
C ASP A 14 -1.37 4.95 7.05
N LEU A 15 -0.94 4.43 5.89
CA LEU A 15 -0.96 2.99 5.62
C LEU A 15 0.03 2.21 6.51
N GLU A 16 1.22 2.75 6.78
CA GLU A 16 2.21 2.14 7.68
C GLU A 16 1.64 1.99 9.09
N ASN A 17 0.91 3.00 9.57
CA ASN A 17 0.24 3.01 10.88
C ASN A 17 -1.08 2.23 10.91
N SER A 18 -1.65 1.88 9.74
CA SER A 18 -2.89 1.10 9.69
C SER A 18 -2.70 -0.34 10.21
N ALA A 19 -3.67 -0.80 11.00
CA ALA A 19 -3.71 -2.16 11.53
C ALA A 19 -3.99 -3.20 10.44
N ASP A 20 -4.87 -2.86 9.48
CA ASP A 20 -5.20 -3.72 8.35
C ASP A 20 -5.12 -2.97 7.03
N THR A 21 -4.23 -3.46 6.17
CA THR A 21 -3.97 -2.92 4.84
C THR A 21 -5.23 -2.94 3.97
N PHE A 22 -6.01 -4.03 3.97
CA PHE A 22 -7.18 -4.14 3.10
C PHE A 22 -8.29 -3.17 3.50
N SER A 23 -8.58 -3.09 4.80
CA SER A 23 -9.59 -2.18 5.35
C SER A 23 -9.22 -0.73 5.07
N PHE A 24 -7.94 -0.37 5.24
CA PHE A 24 -7.43 0.96 4.91
C PHE A 24 -7.74 1.36 3.45
N PHE A 25 -7.46 0.49 2.47
CA PHE A 25 -7.77 0.79 1.07
C PHE A 25 -9.27 0.87 0.83
N LYS A 26 -10.07 -0.03 1.42
CA LYS A 26 -11.52 -0.03 1.24
C LYS A 26 -12.17 1.27 1.72
N GLU A 27 -11.69 1.80 2.84
CA GLU A 27 -12.24 3.01 3.48
C GLU A 27 -11.73 4.30 2.83
N ASN A 28 -10.44 4.37 2.48
CA ASN A 28 -9.81 5.62 2.03
C ASN A 28 -9.66 5.71 0.50
N TYR A 29 -9.51 4.56 -0.18
CA TYR A 29 -9.23 4.49 -1.62
C TYR A 29 -10.07 3.41 -2.31
N PRO A 30 -11.42 3.51 -2.26
CA PRO A 30 -12.28 2.52 -2.88
C PRO A 30 -11.98 2.42 -4.38
N LEU A 31 -11.90 1.19 -4.88
CA LEU A 31 -11.46 0.90 -6.25
C LEU A 31 -12.29 1.65 -7.31
N SER A 32 -13.60 1.78 -7.10
CA SER A 32 -14.50 2.53 -7.98
C SER A 32 -14.15 4.02 -8.07
N SER A 33 -13.76 4.63 -6.96
CA SER A 33 -13.32 6.03 -6.95
C SER A 33 -11.98 6.19 -7.66
N LEU A 34 -11.06 5.23 -7.47
CA LEU A 34 -9.76 5.25 -8.14
C LEU A 34 -9.91 5.12 -9.67
N THR A 35 -10.74 4.17 -10.14
CA THR A 35 -10.95 3.95 -11.59
C THR A 35 -11.63 5.13 -12.27
N ASN A 36 -12.56 5.80 -11.57
CA ASN A 36 -13.27 6.94 -12.14
C ASN A 36 -12.40 8.19 -12.23
N ASN A 37 -11.43 8.34 -11.32
CA ASN A 37 -10.61 9.55 -11.21
C ASN A 37 -9.18 9.36 -11.72
N LEU A 38 -8.80 8.17 -12.21
CA LEU A 38 -7.43 7.85 -12.58
C LEU A 38 -6.83 8.84 -13.60
N ASN A 39 -7.64 9.25 -14.57
CA ASN A 39 -7.23 10.18 -15.63
C ASN A 39 -7.18 11.65 -15.15
N ALA A 40 -7.78 11.96 -14.00
CA ALA A 40 -7.79 13.29 -13.40
C ALA A 40 -6.63 13.50 -12.42
N LEU A 41 -5.91 12.43 -12.03
CA LEU A 41 -4.78 12.51 -11.12
C LEU A 41 -3.60 13.24 -11.76
N SER A 42 -3.01 14.16 -11.01
CA SER A 42 -1.73 14.77 -11.34
C SER A 42 -0.59 13.75 -11.31
N LYS A 43 0.53 14.09 -11.95
CA LYS A 43 1.76 13.28 -11.88
C LYS A 43 2.23 13.03 -10.45
N GLN A 44 2.03 13.98 -9.54
CA GLN A 44 2.41 13.84 -8.14
C GLN A 44 1.50 12.86 -7.40
N GLU A 45 0.19 12.95 -7.63
CA GLU A 45 -0.79 12.01 -7.04
C GLU A 45 -0.56 10.59 -7.54
N LEU A 46 -0.27 10.41 -8.84
CA LEU A 46 0.09 9.11 -9.40
C LEU A 46 1.36 8.52 -8.74
N ARG A 47 2.39 9.35 -8.51
CA ARG A 47 3.59 8.91 -7.78
C ARG A 47 3.26 8.46 -6.36
N CYS A 48 2.40 9.20 -5.65
CA CYS A 48 1.94 8.82 -4.32
C CYS A 48 1.09 7.54 -4.32
N ALA A 49 0.24 7.34 -5.32
CA ALA A 49 -0.54 6.11 -5.48
C ALA A 49 0.37 4.90 -5.74
N CYS A 50 1.34 5.01 -6.63
CA CYS A 50 2.33 3.96 -6.89
C CYS A 50 3.14 3.61 -5.63
N CYS A 51 3.55 4.63 -4.88
CA CYS A 51 4.21 4.48 -3.58
C CYS A 51 3.36 3.70 -2.57
N LEU A 52 2.10 4.11 -2.41
CA LEU A 52 1.15 3.47 -1.52
C LEU A 52 0.97 1.98 -1.86
N MET A 53 0.82 1.67 -3.15
CA MET A 53 0.73 0.30 -3.65
C MET A 53 1.99 -0.52 -3.36
N GLY A 54 3.18 0.06 -3.53
CA GLY A 54 4.45 -0.60 -3.20
C GLY A 54 4.53 -0.99 -1.73
N VAL A 55 4.17 -0.07 -0.81
CA VAL A 55 4.15 -0.33 0.64
C VAL A 55 3.13 -1.41 0.99
N ALA A 56 1.95 -1.38 0.37
CA ALA A 56 0.92 -2.40 0.56
C ALA A 56 1.44 -3.80 0.16
N LEU A 57 2.09 -3.92 -0.99
CA LEU A 57 2.68 -5.18 -1.46
C LEU A 57 3.74 -5.71 -0.50
N ILE A 58 4.60 -4.83 0.03
CA ILE A 58 5.60 -5.22 1.03
C ILE A 58 4.94 -5.71 2.32
N LYS A 59 3.97 -4.98 2.88
CA LYS A 59 3.23 -5.41 4.10
C LYS A 59 2.53 -6.76 3.89
N MET A 60 1.91 -6.96 2.74
CA MET A 60 1.24 -8.23 2.40
C MET A 60 2.24 -9.39 2.24
N SER A 61 3.39 -9.15 1.62
CA SER A 61 4.46 -10.15 1.48
C SER A 61 4.99 -10.59 2.84
N GLN A 62 5.27 -9.64 3.74
CA GLN A 62 5.73 -9.94 5.10
C GLN A 62 4.73 -10.78 5.90
N LYS A 63 3.41 -10.48 5.79
CA LYS A 63 2.36 -11.30 6.43
C LYS A 63 2.37 -12.74 5.93
N LYS A 64 2.59 -12.99 4.63
CA LYS A 64 2.72 -14.36 4.08
C LYS A 64 3.94 -15.08 4.65
N THR A 65 5.10 -14.44 4.67
CA THR A 65 6.33 -15.02 5.21
C THR A 65 6.19 -15.41 6.69
N ILE A 66 5.48 -14.60 7.49
CA ILE A 66 5.19 -14.94 8.90
C ILE A 66 4.28 -16.17 8.98
N TRP A 67 3.20 -16.22 8.19
CA TRP A 67 2.28 -17.37 8.14
C TRP A 67 2.97 -18.67 7.74
N GLU A 68 3.84 -18.62 6.73
CA GLU A 68 4.63 -19.77 6.29
C GLU A 68 5.58 -20.24 7.40
N ARG A 69 6.26 -19.32 8.10
CA ARG A 69 7.12 -19.64 9.24
C ARG A 69 6.36 -20.26 10.42
N LEU A 70 5.12 -19.84 10.67
CA LEU A 70 4.27 -20.39 11.73
C LEU A 70 3.79 -21.81 11.39
N LYS A 71 3.47 -22.10 10.13
CA LYS A 71 3.07 -23.44 9.68
C LYS A 71 4.18 -24.48 9.80
N VAL A 72 5.45 -24.07 9.66
CA VAL A 72 6.61 -24.98 9.80
C VAL A 72 6.91 -25.34 11.27
N LYS A 73 6.32 -24.62 12.24
CA LYS A 73 6.53 -24.85 13.68
C LYS A 73 5.42 -25.67 14.35
N GLN A 74 4.36 -26.05 13.62
CA GLN A 74 3.36 -27.04 14.07
C GLN A 74 3.70 -28.41 13.49
#